data_AF-A0A443LL62-F1
#
_entry.id   AF-A0A443LL62-F1
#
_cell.length_a   1.000
_cell.length_b   1.000
_cell.length_c   1.000
_cell.angle_alpha   90.00
_cell.angle_beta   90.00
_cell.angle_gamma   90.00
#
_symmetry.space_group_name_H-M   'P 1'
#
loop_
_entity.id
_entity.type
_entity.pdbx_description
1 polymer ?
#
loop_
_entity_poly.entity_id
_entity_poly.type
_entity_poly.pdbx_seq_one_letter_code
_entity_poly.pdbx_strand_id
1 'polypeptide(L)'
;MTIDLDARIAELRQRRRAEEDDAAGEQDRLKQGLAEHADGIGRKLDAEGKQIRLMMLSVSGHVAAEQARLEALRTGNEELRTRLDANGILLRRQVKWTWAALGGICLVAAGILLLAVWGAGRLVSEARQEADAIRTANAEELAAAREDGARALAALEEQLAAQRVSVEQSLGAAGAELAGLEAERASVKAELEQFVTLRDRIGIRLVESHTRPVIVVPEGYELRGWRAAGLSDLARYNGRMYRVMARK
;
A
#
# COMPACT_ATOMS: atom_id res chain seq x y z
N MET A 1 -105.33 128.36 56.62
CA MET A 1 -105.89 127.16 55.96
C MET A 1 -104.78 126.11 55.97
N THR A 2 -104.79 125.25 56.98
CA THR A 2 -103.65 124.48 57.51
C THR A 2 -103.99 122.98 57.55
N ILE A 3 -104.60 122.46 56.48
CA ILE A 3 -105.11 121.07 56.41
C ILE A 3 -104.35 120.22 55.36
N ASP A 4 -103.47 120.81 54.55
CA ASP A 4 -102.86 120.14 53.38
C ASP A 4 -101.43 119.60 53.59
N LEU A 5 -100.83 119.83 54.76
CA LEU A 5 -99.47 119.34 55.10
C LEU A 5 -99.47 117.99 55.83
N ASP A 6 -100.49 117.71 56.63
CA ASP A 6 -100.58 116.47 57.41
C ASP A 6 -100.91 115.24 56.56
N ALA A 7 -101.66 115.41 55.47
CA ALA A 7 -101.97 114.32 54.53
C ALA A 7 -100.71 113.82 53.79
N ARG A 8 -99.81 114.73 53.43
CA ARG A 8 -98.56 114.42 52.71
C ARG A 8 -97.52 113.73 53.59
N ILE A 9 -97.53 114.02 54.89
CA ILE A 9 -96.65 113.35 55.87
C ILE A 9 -97.13 111.91 56.15
N ALA A 10 -98.45 111.66 56.11
CA ALA A 10 -98.99 110.31 56.25
C ALA A 10 -98.64 109.41 55.05
N GLU A 11 -98.74 109.92 53.83
CA GLU A 11 -98.41 109.19 52.60
C GLU A 11 -96.90 108.80 52.54
N LEU A 12 -96.02 109.71 52.94
CA LEU A 12 -94.57 109.45 52.99
C LEU A 12 -94.18 108.41 54.04
N ARG A 13 -94.92 108.29 55.16
CA ARG A 13 -94.69 107.23 56.15
C ARG A 13 -95.17 105.87 55.66
N GLN A 14 -96.21 105.83 54.85
CA GLN A 14 -96.76 104.57 54.32
C GLN A 14 -95.86 103.98 53.24
N ARG A 15 -95.28 104.81 52.35
CA ARG A 15 -94.26 104.37 51.37
C ARG A 15 -93.01 103.82 52.03
N ARG A 16 -92.51 104.48 53.09
CA ARG A 16 -91.29 104.03 53.77
C ARG A 16 -91.44 102.66 54.43
N ARG A 17 -92.62 102.34 54.99
CA ARG A 17 -92.88 101.02 55.57
C ARG A 17 -92.99 99.92 54.52
N ALA A 18 -93.57 100.22 53.35
CA ALA A 18 -93.63 99.25 52.25
C ALA A 18 -92.23 98.97 51.67
N GLU A 19 -91.36 99.98 51.55
CA GLU A 19 -89.97 99.79 51.10
C GLU A 19 -89.11 99.04 52.13
N GLU A 20 -89.34 99.23 53.44
CA GLU A 20 -88.64 98.50 54.50
C GLU A 20 -89.03 97.01 54.56
N ASP A 21 -90.31 96.68 54.36
CA ASP A 21 -90.78 95.28 54.34
C ASP A 21 -90.32 94.52 53.08
N ASP A 22 -90.29 95.16 51.90
CA ASP A 22 -89.76 94.55 50.67
C ASP A 22 -88.24 94.33 50.75
N ALA A 23 -87.50 95.29 51.31
CA ALA A 23 -86.05 95.15 51.51
C ALA A 23 -85.68 94.04 52.50
N ALA A 24 -86.48 93.85 53.55
CA ALA A 24 -86.27 92.75 54.50
C ALA A 24 -86.52 91.38 53.86
N GLY A 25 -87.57 91.25 53.04
CA GLY A 25 -87.87 90.01 52.31
C GLY A 25 -86.81 89.64 51.26
N GLU A 26 -86.23 90.64 50.59
CA GLU A 26 -85.15 90.41 49.62
C GLU A 26 -83.83 90.02 50.31
N GLN A 27 -83.53 90.62 51.46
CA GLN A 27 -82.33 90.28 52.24
C GLN A 27 -82.36 88.85 52.78
N ASP A 28 -83.53 88.35 53.21
CA ASP A 28 -83.67 86.97 53.69
C ASP A 28 -83.55 85.95 52.55
N ARG A 29 -84.05 86.25 51.35
CA ARG A 29 -83.82 85.41 50.16
C ARG A 29 -82.33 85.34 49.80
N LEU A 30 -81.61 86.45 49.86
CA LEU A 30 -80.17 86.47 49.57
C LEU A 30 -79.36 85.70 50.61
N LYS A 31 -79.72 85.78 51.90
CA LYS A 31 -79.08 84.98 52.97
C LYS A 31 -79.32 83.48 52.76
N GLN A 32 -80.54 83.09 52.41
CA GLN A 32 -80.87 81.70 52.15
C GLN A 32 -80.13 81.17 50.91
N GLY A 33 -80.07 81.94 49.82
CA GLY A 33 -79.29 81.59 48.64
C GLY A 33 -77.79 81.47 48.91
N LEU A 34 -77.22 82.33 49.75
CA LEU A 34 -75.82 82.24 50.18
C LEU A 34 -75.53 81.01 51.05
N ALA A 35 -76.43 80.66 51.97
CA ALA A 35 -76.29 79.48 52.81
C ALA A 35 -76.32 78.18 51.98
N GLU A 36 -77.24 78.08 51.01
CA GLU A 36 -77.31 76.95 50.10
C GLU A 36 -76.07 76.86 49.20
N HIS A 37 -75.55 77.99 48.74
CA HIS A 37 -74.30 78.02 47.97
C HIS A 37 -73.09 77.60 48.81
N ALA A 38 -73.00 78.04 50.07
CA ALA A 38 -71.92 77.68 50.98
C ALA A 38 -71.92 76.17 51.31
N ASP A 39 -73.10 75.61 51.59
CA ASP A 39 -73.25 74.16 51.82
C ASP A 39 -72.95 73.34 50.56
N GLY A 40 -73.33 73.86 49.38
CA GLY A 40 -73.00 73.25 48.09
C GLY A 40 -71.48 73.21 47.83
N ILE A 41 -70.77 74.28 48.17
CA ILE A 41 -69.31 74.37 48.07
C ILE A 41 -68.65 73.42 49.08
N GLY A 42 -69.12 73.39 50.33
CA GLY A 42 -68.59 72.51 51.38
C GLY A 42 -68.70 71.02 51.00
N ARG A 43 -69.84 70.61 50.44
CA ARG A 43 -70.03 69.21 49.98
C ARG A 43 -69.14 68.83 48.80
N LYS A 44 -68.92 69.75 47.86
CA LYS A 44 -68.02 69.50 46.72
C LYS A 44 -66.56 69.34 47.17
N LEU A 45 -66.09 70.21 48.06
CA LEU A 45 -64.73 70.14 48.61
C LEU A 45 -64.48 68.86 49.41
N ASP A 46 -65.44 68.39 50.21
CA ASP A 46 -65.29 67.12 50.95
C ASP A 46 -65.26 65.90 50.01
N ALA A 47 -66.07 65.92 48.94
CA ALA A 47 -66.06 64.88 47.92
C ALA A 47 -64.73 64.83 47.16
N GLU A 48 -64.21 65.98 46.72
CA GLU A 48 -62.90 66.08 46.07
C GLU A 48 -61.76 65.68 47.02
N GLY A 49 -61.81 66.08 48.28
CA GLY A 49 -60.83 65.69 49.31
C GLY A 49 -60.76 64.18 49.52
N LYS A 50 -61.91 63.49 49.57
CA LYS A 50 -61.98 62.02 49.66
C LYS A 50 -61.41 61.35 48.40
N GLN A 51 -61.72 61.88 47.23
CA GLN A 51 -61.23 61.35 45.96
C GLN A 51 -59.70 61.48 45.83
N ILE A 52 -59.13 62.63 46.22
CA ILE A 52 -57.68 62.84 46.23
C ILE A 52 -56.99 61.87 47.20
N ARG A 53 -57.55 61.66 48.38
CA ARG A 53 -56.98 60.73 49.37
C ARG A 53 -56.97 59.28 48.87
N LEU A 54 -58.04 58.84 48.20
CA LEU A 54 -58.11 57.51 47.59
C LEU A 54 -57.09 57.36 46.46
N MET A 55 -56.92 58.39 45.62
CA MET A 55 -55.93 58.39 44.54
C MET A 55 -54.49 58.34 45.08
N MET A 56 -54.20 59.04 46.17
CA MET A 56 -52.87 59.00 46.79
C MET A 56 -52.55 57.60 47.36
N LEU A 57 -53.53 56.92 47.96
CA LEU A 57 -53.40 55.54 48.45
C LEU A 57 -53.19 54.52 47.33
N SER A 58 -53.88 54.68 46.19
CA SER A 58 -53.67 53.78 45.03
C SER A 58 -52.31 54.02 44.37
N VAL A 59 -51.88 55.28 44.25
CA VAL A 59 -50.56 55.64 43.74
C VAL A 59 -49.46 55.13 44.66
N SER A 60 -49.59 55.27 45.99
CA SER A 60 -48.59 54.75 46.92
C SER A 60 -48.51 53.21 46.88
N GLY A 61 -49.64 52.52 46.78
CA GLY A 61 -49.68 51.07 46.58
C GLY A 61 -49.03 50.63 45.27
N HIS A 62 -49.26 51.37 44.17
CA HIS A 62 -48.66 51.08 42.88
C HIS A 62 -47.14 51.31 42.87
N VAL A 63 -46.67 52.40 43.50
CA VAL A 63 -45.24 52.70 43.65
C VAL A 63 -44.54 51.62 44.49
N ALA A 64 -45.14 51.17 45.60
CA ALA A 64 -44.58 50.10 46.41
C ALA A 64 -44.50 48.76 45.64
N ALA A 65 -45.53 48.44 44.84
CA ALA A 65 -45.53 47.24 44.01
C ALA A 65 -44.47 47.27 42.90
N GLU A 66 -44.29 48.42 42.25
CA GLU A 66 -43.23 48.61 41.24
C GLU A 66 -41.82 48.59 41.86
N GLN A 67 -41.64 49.15 43.06
CA GLN A 67 -40.38 49.04 43.78
C GLN A 67 -40.05 47.57 44.12
N ALA A 68 -41.01 46.81 44.63
CA ALA A 68 -40.82 45.38 44.90
C ALA A 68 -40.49 44.58 43.62
N ARG A 69 -41.10 44.91 42.48
CA ARG A 69 -40.78 44.30 41.17
C ARG A 69 -39.36 44.63 40.72
N LEU A 70 -38.93 45.89 40.87
CA LEU A 70 -37.57 46.31 40.51
C LEU A 70 -36.52 45.63 41.40
N GLU A 71 -36.80 45.46 42.68
CA GLU A 71 -35.93 44.72 43.59
C GLU A 71 -35.84 43.24 43.22
N ALA A 72 -36.98 42.59 42.92
CA ALA A 72 -37.00 41.20 42.46
C ALA A 72 -36.25 41.01 41.13
N LEU A 73 -36.34 41.97 40.20
CA LEU A 73 -35.57 41.94 38.95
C LEU A 73 -34.08 42.19 39.18
N ARG A 74 -33.70 43.02 40.15
CA ARG A 74 -32.30 43.25 40.52
C ARG A 74 -31.69 42.00 41.12
N THR A 75 -32.36 41.37 42.08
CA THR A 75 -31.89 40.12 42.69
C THR A 75 -31.81 39.00 41.68
N GLY A 76 -32.81 38.86 40.80
CA GLY A 76 -32.78 37.88 39.71
C GLY A 76 -31.62 38.11 38.72
N ASN A 77 -31.31 39.37 38.38
CA ASN A 77 -30.16 39.69 37.52
C ASN A 77 -28.82 39.40 38.19
N GLU A 78 -28.71 39.63 39.51
CA GLU A 78 -27.50 39.34 40.26
C GLU A 78 -27.27 37.83 40.39
N GLU A 79 -28.33 37.04 40.59
CA GLU A 79 -28.27 35.58 40.55
C GLU A 79 -27.85 35.06 39.16
N LEU A 80 -28.39 35.62 38.09
CA LEU A 80 -27.98 35.24 36.73
C LEU A 80 -26.51 35.59 36.45
N ARG A 81 -26.04 36.75 36.91
CA ARG A 81 -24.63 37.15 36.80
C ARG A 81 -23.71 36.18 37.53
N THR A 82 -24.02 35.85 38.78
CA THR A 82 -23.20 34.91 39.56
C THR A 82 -23.16 33.52 38.94
N ARG A 83 -24.28 33.03 38.38
CA ARG A 83 -24.31 31.76 37.63
C ARG A 83 -23.50 31.82 36.33
N LEU A 84 -23.56 32.93 35.60
CA LEU A 84 -22.76 33.14 34.38
C LEU A 84 -21.26 33.18 34.70
N ASP A 85 -20.86 33.86 35.77
CA ASP A 85 -19.47 33.93 36.20
C ASP A 85 -18.95 32.57 36.66
N ALA A 86 -19.74 31.83 37.45
CA ALA A 86 -19.40 30.47 37.87
C ALA A 86 -19.21 29.52 36.66
N ASN A 87 -20.13 29.57 35.68
CA ASN A 87 -20.02 28.79 34.45
C ASN A 87 -18.83 29.25 33.59
N GLY A 88 -18.54 30.55 33.54
CA GLY A 88 -17.40 31.11 32.84
C GLY A 88 -16.06 30.60 33.38
N ILE A 89 -15.95 30.43 34.70
CA ILE A 89 -14.75 29.86 35.34
C ILE A 89 -14.59 28.37 34.99
N LEU A 90 -15.67 27.59 35.01
CA LEU A 90 -15.65 26.18 34.65
C LEU A 90 -15.26 25.95 33.18
N LEU A 91 -15.83 26.75 32.26
CA LEU A 91 -15.50 26.68 30.84
C LEU A 91 -14.04 27.03 30.56
N ARG A 92 -13.50 28.09 31.18
CA ARG A 92 -12.07 28.44 31.04
C ARG A 92 -11.14 27.32 31.52
N ARG A 93 -11.54 26.61 32.59
CA ARG A 93 -10.75 25.48 33.10
C ARG A 93 -10.81 24.29 32.13
N GLN A 94 -11.99 23.94 31.63
CA GLN A 94 -12.13 22.86 30.65
C GLN A 94 -11.36 23.14 29.36
N VAL A 95 -11.43 24.36 28.84
CA VAL A 95 -10.70 24.77 27.63
C VAL A 95 -9.18 24.61 27.81
N LYS A 96 -8.62 24.96 28.98
CA LYS A 96 -7.18 24.75 29.23
C LYS A 96 -6.79 23.27 29.19
N TRP A 97 -7.61 22.39 29.77
CA TRP A 97 -7.33 20.94 29.75
C TRP A 97 -7.52 20.32 28.37
N THR A 98 -8.50 20.76 27.58
CA THR A 98 -8.69 20.26 26.21
C THR A 98 -7.53 20.69 25.30
N TRP A 99 -7.05 21.93 25.41
CA TRP A 99 -5.86 22.37 24.67
C TRP A 99 -4.60 21.62 25.09
N ALA A 100 -4.40 21.36 26.39
CA ALA A 100 -3.29 20.56 26.88
C ALA A 100 -3.34 19.11 26.38
N ALA A 101 -4.53 18.49 26.40
CA ALA A 101 -4.73 17.13 25.89
C ALA A 101 -4.49 17.05 24.37
N LEU A 102 -5.02 18.01 23.60
CA LEU A 102 -4.79 18.08 22.15
C LEU A 102 -3.30 18.26 21.84
N GLY A 103 -2.63 19.17 22.54
CA GLY A 103 -1.19 19.39 22.39
C GLY A 103 -0.37 18.14 22.71
N GLY A 104 -0.72 17.43 23.79
CA GLY A 104 -0.09 16.16 24.15
C GLY A 104 -0.25 15.09 23.07
N ILE A 105 -1.45 14.93 22.53
CA ILE A 105 -1.73 13.98 21.44
C ILE A 105 -0.93 14.35 20.18
N CYS A 106 -0.89 15.61 19.80
CA CYS A 106 -0.10 16.07 18.65
C CYS A 106 1.39 15.78 18.82
N LEU A 107 1.95 16.00 20.00
CA LEU A 107 3.36 15.69 20.28
C LEU A 107 3.65 14.19 20.21
N VAL A 108 2.76 13.35 20.77
CA VAL A 108 2.89 11.89 20.67
C VAL A 108 2.82 11.44 19.21
N ALA A 109 1.86 11.94 18.44
CA ALA A 109 1.73 11.62 17.02
C ALA A 109 2.97 12.04 16.21
N ALA A 110 3.51 13.24 16.47
CA ALA A 110 4.74 13.71 15.86
C ALA A 110 5.95 12.81 16.24
N GLY A 111 6.04 12.39 17.50
CA GLY A 111 7.07 11.45 17.98
C GLY A 111 6.99 10.10 17.27
N ILE A 112 5.78 9.54 17.12
CA ILE A 112 5.57 8.28 16.39
C ILE A 112 5.97 8.43 14.92
N LEU A 113 5.56 9.51 14.25
CA LEU A 113 5.93 9.77 12.86
C LEU A 113 7.45 9.90 12.70
N LEU A 114 8.12 10.59 13.61
CA LEU A 114 9.56 10.76 13.57
C LEU A 114 10.29 9.43 13.78
N LEU A 115 9.84 8.60 14.72
CA LEU A 115 10.36 7.25 14.92
C LEU A 115 10.12 6.35 13.70
N ALA A 116 8.96 6.46 13.06
CA ALA A 116 8.64 5.71 11.86
C ALA A 116 9.56 6.09 10.68
N VAL A 117 9.77 7.40 10.45
CA VAL A 117 10.68 7.89 9.40
C VAL A 117 12.13 7.48 9.69
N TRP A 118 12.57 7.60 10.95
CA TRP A 118 13.91 7.20 11.36
C TRP A 118 14.14 5.69 11.21
N GLY A 119 13.19 4.88 11.68
CA GLY A 119 13.23 3.42 11.56
C GLY A 119 13.21 2.97 10.09
N ALA A 120 12.36 3.58 9.26
CA ALA A 120 12.34 3.32 7.81
C ALA A 120 13.68 3.67 7.15
N GLY A 121 14.30 4.80 7.52
CA GLY A 121 15.62 5.20 7.01
C GLY A 121 16.71 4.18 7.35
N ARG A 122 16.72 3.68 8.59
CA ARG A 122 17.65 2.61 9.04
C ARG A 122 17.46 1.32 8.25
N LEU A 123 16.22 0.84 8.15
CA LEU A 123 15.90 -0.37 7.38
C LEU A 123 16.31 -0.25 5.91
N VAL A 124 16.06 0.90 5.28
CA VAL A 124 16.48 1.14 3.89
C VAL A 124 18.00 1.16 3.75
N SER A 125 18.72 1.74 4.72
CA SER A 125 20.18 1.77 4.70
C SER A 125 20.79 0.37 4.87
N GLU A 126 20.25 -0.44 5.79
CA GLU A 126 20.67 -1.82 6.01
C GLU A 126 20.37 -2.69 4.80
N ALA A 127 19.17 -2.57 4.23
CA ALA A 127 18.80 -3.29 3.01
C ALA A 127 19.67 -2.92 1.80
N ARG A 128 20.09 -1.65 1.68
CA ARG A 128 21.05 -1.23 0.64
C ARG A 128 22.42 -1.84 0.87
N GLN A 129 22.89 -1.84 2.11
CA GLN A 129 24.18 -2.43 2.46
C GLN A 129 24.20 -3.94 2.21
N GLU A 130 23.13 -4.67 2.57
CA GLU A 130 22.97 -6.08 2.25
C GLU A 130 22.89 -6.33 0.75
N ALA A 131 22.12 -5.52 0.01
CA ALA A 131 22.01 -5.66 -1.44
C ALA A 131 23.36 -5.43 -2.13
N ASP A 132 24.15 -4.45 -1.68
CA ASP A 132 25.48 -4.20 -2.22
C ASP A 132 26.46 -5.32 -1.85
N ALA A 133 26.39 -5.84 -0.62
CA ALA A 133 27.17 -7.00 -0.21
C ALA A 133 26.85 -8.27 -1.02
N ILE A 134 25.57 -8.50 -1.33
CA ILE A 134 25.13 -9.61 -2.19
C ILE A 134 25.62 -9.40 -3.62
N ARG A 135 25.55 -8.18 -4.16
CA ARG A 135 26.05 -7.88 -5.51
C ARG A 135 27.55 -8.10 -5.61
N THR A 136 28.32 -7.68 -4.61
CA THR A 136 29.78 -7.91 -4.60
C THR A 136 30.09 -9.40 -4.50
N ALA A 137 29.44 -10.13 -3.58
CA ALA A 137 29.63 -11.57 -3.44
C ALA A 137 29.27 -12.33 -4.73
N ASN A 138 28.11 -12.02 -5.33
CA ASN A 138 27.69 -12.63 -6.59
C ASN A 138 28.64 -12.31 -7.75
N ALA A 139 29.20 -11.09 -7.80
CA ALA A 139 30.16 -10.71 -8.82
C ALA A 139 31.48 -11.50 -8.69
N GLU A 140 31.95 -11.72 -7.46
CA GLU A 140 33.12 -12.53 -7.16
C GLU A 140 32.89 -14.01 -7.49
N GLU A 141 31.76 -14.59 -7.06
CA GLU A 141 31.38 -15.97 -7.39
C GLU A 141 31.26 -16.18 -8.91
N LEU A 142 30.65 -15.23 -9.62
CA LEU A 142 30.53 -15.31 -11.07
C LEU A 142 31.88 -15.18 -11.78
N ALA A 143 32.81 -14.37 -11.25
CA ALA A 143 34.16 -14.27 -11.77
C ALA A 143 34.95 -15.58 -11.57
N ALA A 144 34.87 -16.17 -10.37
CA ALA A 144 35.49 -17.45 -10.06
C ALA A 144 34.92 -18.58 -10.95
N ALA A 145 33.60 -18.66 -11.07
CA ALA A 145 32.93 -19.65 -11.92
C ALA A 145 33.32 -19.51 -13.41
N ARG A 146 33.52 -18.28 -13.90
CA ARG A 146 34.01 -18.04 -15.27
C ARG A 146 35.45 -18.50 -15.45
N GLU A 147 36.31 -18.27 -14.46
CA GLU A 147 37.70 -18.72 -14.51
C GLU A 147 37.79 -20.25 -14.47
N ASP A 148 37.05 -20.89 -13.57
CA ASP A 148 36.91 -22.35 -13.50
C ASP A 148 36.39 -22.92 -14.84
N GLY A 149 35.37 -22.27 -15.42
CA GLY A 149 34.83 -22.63 -16.73
C GLY A 149 35.87 -22.50 -17.85
N ALA A 150 36.66 -21.43 -17.87
CA ALA A 150 37.73 -21.23 -18.84
C ALA A 150 38.83 -22.30 -18.70
N ARG A 151 39.21 -22.65 -17.45
CA ARG A 151 40.16 -23.73 -17.18
C ARG A 151 39.63 -25.09 -17.63
N ALA A 152 38.36 -25.38 -17.39
CA ALA A 152 37.73 -26.62 -17.84
C ALA A 152 37.66 -26.72 -19.37
N LEU A 153 37.34 -25.62 -20.05
CA LEU A 153 37.32 -25.55 -21.52
C LEU A 153 38.72 -25.76 -22.10
N ALA A 154 39.74 -25.10 -21.56
CA ALA A 154 41.13 -25.30 -22.00
C ALA A 154 41.58 -26.76 -21.84
N ALA A 155 41.22 -27.40 -20.72
CA ALA A 155 41.52 -28.81 -20.49
C ALA A 155 40.80 -29.74 -21.48
N LEU A 156 39.54 -29.43 -21.84
CA LEU A 156 38.81 -30.18 -22.87
C LEU A 156 39.41 -30.01 -24.25
N GLU A 157 39.83 -28.80 -24.61
CA GLU A 157 40.51 -28.53 -25.88
C GLU A 157 41.84 -29.29 -25.98
N GLU A 158 42.62 -29.32 -24.91
CA GLU A 158 43.87 -30.09 -24.83
C GLU A 158 43.61 -31.60 -24.98
N GLN A 159 42.60 -32.14 -24.28
CA GLN A 159 42.21 -33.54 -24.40
C GLN A 159 41.74 -33.88 -25.82
N LEU A 160 40.96 -33.01 -26.46
CA LEU A 160 40.51 -33.19 -27.84
C LEU A 160 41.69 -33.15 -28.83
N ALA A 161 42.64 -32.25 -28.63
CA ALA A 161 43.85 -32.19 -29.45
C ALA A 161 44.68 -33.48 -29.31
N ALA A 162 44.87 -33.97 -28.08
CA ALA A 162 45.58 -35.21 -27.81
C ALA A 162 44.86 -36.43 -28.40
N GLN A 163 43.53 -36.50 -28.28
CA GLN A 163 42.73 -37.56 -28.88
C GLN A 163 42.81 -37.55 -30.41
N ARG A 164 42.76 -36.39 -31.06
CA ARG A 164 42.90 -36.28 -32.52
C ARG A 164 44.24 -36.82 -32.99
N VAL A 165 45.34 -36.42 -32.33
CA VAL A 165 46.68 -36.92 -32.67
C VAL A 165 46.77 -38.44 -32.49
N SER A 166 46.22 -38.97 -31.38
CA SER A 166 46.19 -40.41 -31.12
C SER A 166 45.39 -41.18 -32.19
N VAL A 167 44.23 -40.65 -32.59
CA VAL A 167 43.40 -41.25 -33.65
C VAL A 167 44.09 -41.20 -35.00
N GLU A 168 44.72 -40.07 -35.36
CA GLU A 168 45.49 -39.95 -36.61
C GLU A 168 46.65 -40.95 -36.66
N GLN A 169 47.36 -41.14 -35.54
CA GLN A 169 48.42 -42.14 -35.44
C GLN A 169 47.88 -43.57 -35.57
N SER A 170 46.76 -43.87 -34.91
CA SER A 170 46.11 -45.19 -35.00
C SER A 170 45.63 -45.49 -36.42
N LEU A 171 45.03 -44.51 -37.10
CA LEU A 171 44.62 -44.64 -38.50
C LEU A 171 45.83 -44.82 -39.43
N GLY A 172 46.93 -44.09 -39.19
CA GLY A 172 48.17 -44.26 -39.94
C GLY A 172 48.78 -45.65 -39.77
N ALA A 173 48.82 -46.17 -38.54
CA ALA A 173 49.29 -47.52 -38.25
C ALA A 173 48.40 -48.59 -38.91
N ALA A 174 47.08 -48.49 -38.76
CA ALA A 174 46.14 -49.40 -39.41
C ALA A 174 46.25 -49.36 -40.94
N GLY A 175 46.46 -48.17 -41.53
CA GLY A 175 46.71 -48.02 -42.96
C GLY A 175 47.99 -48.72 -43.42
N ALA A 176 49.06 -48.64 -42.64
CA ALA A 176 50.31 -49.35 -42.93
C ALA A 176 50.15 -50.87 -42.81
N GLU A 177 49.43 -51.36 -41.80
CA GLU A 177 49.11 -52.79 -41.64
C GLU A 177 48.29 -53.31 -42.83
N LEU A 178 47.27 -52.57 -43.27
CA LEU A 178 46.47 -52.94 -44.43
C LEU A 178 47.31 -53.01 -45.71
N ALA A 179 48.19 -52.02 -45.95
CA ALA A 179 49.11 -52.05 -47.09
C ALA A 179 50.07 -53.26 -47.04
N GLY A 180 50.52 -53.64 -45.84
CA GLY A 180 51.31 -54.86 -45.63
C GLY A 180 50.54 -56.12 -45.99
N LEU A 181 49.30 -56.26 -45.50
CA LEU A 181 48.43 -57.40 -45.82
C LEU A 181 48.09 -57.47 -47.32
N GLU A 182 47.91 -56.33 -47.99
CA GLU A 182 47.70 -56.28 -49.44
C GLU A 182 48.94 -56.75 -50.22
N ALA A 183 50.14 -56.34 -49.78
CA ALA A 183 51.39 -56.80 -50.37
C ALA A 183 51.61 -58.32 -50.17
N GLU A 184 51.34 -58.83 -48.97
CA GLU A 184 51.37 -60.27 -48.69
C GLU A 184 50.37 -61.04 -49.56
N ARG A 185 49.13 -60.55 -49.65
CA ARG A 185 48.11 -61.14 -50.52
C ARG A 185 48.55 -61.15 -51.99
N ALA A 186 49.17 -60.08 -52.47
CA ALA A 186 49.70 -60.00 -53.84
C ALA A 186 50.84 -61.01 -54.07
N SER A 187 51.75 -61.16 -53.10
CA SER A 187 52.82 -62.16 -53.16
C SER A 187 52.26 -63.58 -53.20
N VAL A 188 51.35 -63.92 -52.29
CA VAL A 188 50.70 -65.23 -52.23
C VAL A 188 49.93 -65.53 -53.53
N LYS A 189 49.26 -64.51 -54.09
CA LYS A 189 48.58 -64.66 -55.39
C LYS A 189 49.57 -64.98 -56.52
N ALA A 190 50.69 -64.27 -56.58
CA ALA A 190 51.73 -64.51 -57.58
C ALA A 190 52.36 -65.91 -57.41
N GLU A 191 52.64 -66.35 -56.18
CA GLU A 191 53.11 -67.71 -55.88
C GLU A 191 52.09 -68.78 -56.33
N LEU A 192 50.80 -68.53 -56.08
CA LEU A 192 49.74 -69.44 -56.50
C LEU A 192 49.62 -69.53 -58.03
N GLU A 193 49.74 -68.41 -58.75
CA GLU A 193 49.74 -68.37 -60.22
C GLU A 193 50.96 -69.12 -60.81
N GLN A 194 52.13 -68.99 -60.19
CA GLN A 194 53.32 -69.77 -60.55
C GLN A 194 53.10 -71.26 -60.31
N PHE A 195 52.50 -71.63 -59.17
CA PHE A 195 52.17 -73.01 -58.86
C PHE A 195 51.18 -73.61 -59.86
N VAL A 196 50.13 -72.87 -60.23
CA VAL A 196 49.16 -73.29 -61.26
C VAL A 196 49.85 -73.51 -62.61
N THR A 197 50.70 -72.57 -63.03
CA THR A 197 51.46 -72.68 -64.28
C THR A 197 52.37 -73.91 -64.28
N LEU A 198 53.08 -74.16 -63.17
CA LEU A 198 53.92 -75.35 -63.01
C LEU A 198 53.11 -76.64 -63.03
N ARG A 199 51.99 -76.66 -62.32
CA ARG A 199 51.04 -77.78 -62.27
C ARG A 199 50.57 -78.14 -63.68
N ASP A 200 50.13 -77.14 -64.45
CA ASP A 200 49.61 -77.34 -65.81
C ASP A 200 50.71 -77.84 -66.76
N ARG A 201 51.95 -77.31 -66.64
CA ARG A 201 53.11 -77.80 -67.41
C ARG A 201 53.46 -79.26 -67.12
N ILE A 202 53.38 -79.68 -65.85
CA ILE A 202 53.68 -81.06 -65.44
C ILE A 202 52.46 -81.98 -65.65
N GLY A 203 51.26 -81.42 -65.91
CA GLY A 203 50.02 -82.16 -66.15
C GLY A 203 49.37 -82.75 -64.89
N ILE A 204 49.76 -82.28 -63.71
CA ILE A 204 49.23 -82.74 -62.42
C ILE A 204 47.81 -82.18 -62.25
N ARG A 205 46.82 -83.02 -61.92
CA ARG A 205 45.45 -82.55 -61.62
C ARG A 205 45.10 -82.86 -60.17
N LEU A 206 44.55 -81.89 -59.46
CA LEU A 206 43.86 -82.17 -58.20
C LEU A 206 42.41 -82.48 -58.52
N VAL A 207 41.95 -83.66 -58.10
CA VAL A 207 40.55 -84.08 -58.22
C VAL A 207 39.97 -84.13 -56.81
N GLU A 208 38.87 -83.42 -56.61
CA GLU A 208 38.12 -83.50 -55.35
C GLU A 208 37.43 -84.88 -55.27
N SER A 209 37.82 -85.68 -54.28
CA SER A 209 37.09 -86.89 -53.89
C SER A 209 36.24 -86.57 -52.66
N HIS A 210 35.13 -87.30 -52.47
CA HIS A 210 34.12 -87.09 -51.43
C HIS A 210 34.65 -86.97 -50.00
N THR A 211 35.88 -87.38 -49.72
CA THR A 211 36.48 -87.29 -48.38
C THR A 211 37.81 -86.53 -48.33
N ARG A 212 38.60 -86.45 -49.42
CA ARG A 212 39.91 -85.76 -49.48
C ARG A 212 40.30 -85.38 -50.91
N PRO A 213 41.09 -84.31 -51.12
CA PRO A 213 41.67 -84.02 -52.44
C PRO A 213 42.71 -85.08 -52.83
N VAL A 214 42.61 -85.61 -54.04
CA VAL A 214 43.53 -86.63 -54.61
C VAL A 214 44.37 -86.00 -55.72
N ILE A 215 45.69 -86.23 -55.69
CA ILE A 215 46.62 -85.74 -56.70
C ILE A 215 46.75 -86.79 -57.81
N VAL A 216 46.36 -86.44 -59.02
CA VAL A 216 46.44 -87.28 -60.23
C VAL A 216 47.64 -86.81 -61.06
N VAL A 217 48.51 -87.75 -61.43
CA VAL A 217 49.77 -87.51 -62.15
C VAL A 217 49.60 -88.09 -63.56
N PRO A 218 50.12 -87.44 -64.62
CA PRO A 218 49.99 -87.97 -65.97
C PRO A 218 50.78 -89.27 -66.16
N GLU A 219 50.34 -90.07 -67.14
CA GLU A 219 50.97 -91.34 -67.48
C GLU A 219 52.46 -91.16 -67.82
N GLY A 220 53.28 -92.11 -67.35
CA GLY A 220 54.74 -92.04 -67.49
C GLY A 220 55.45 -91.23 -66.42
N TYR A 221 54.74 -90.74 -65.39
CA TYR A 221 55.33 -90.04 -64.25
C TYR A 221 54.86 -90.64 -62.91
N GLU A 222 55.77 -90.69 -61.92
CA GLU A 222 55.50 -91.15 -60.55
C GLU A 222 55.74 -90.01 -59.55
N LEU A 223 54.85 -89.88 -58.56
CA LEU A 223 55.11 -89.06 -57.37
C LEU A 223 55.91 -89.88 -56.37
N ARG A 224 57.15 -89.47 -56.10
CA ARG A 224 57.93 -89.99 -54.96
C ARG A 224 58.03 -88.94 -53.88
N GLY A 225 57.94 -89.36 -52.62
CA GLY A 225 58.23 -88.47 -51.49
C GLY A 225 59.65 -87.91 -51.64
N TRP A 226 59.79 -86.60 -51.62
CA TRP A 226 61.08 -85.95 -51.73
C TRP A 226 61.66 -85.76 -50.33
N ARG A 227 62.78 -86.42 -50.02
CA ARG A 227 63.70 -86.02 -48.95
C ARG A 227 64.96 -85.50 -49.61
N ALA A 228 65.16 -84.19 -49.62
CA ALA A 228 66.49 -83.64 -49.87
C ALA A 228 67.32 -83.75 -48.58
N ALA A 229 68.55 -84.23 -48.67
CA ALA A 229 69.49 -84.11 -47.57
C ALA A 229 69.95 -82.63 -47.50
N GLY A 230 69.52 -81.90 -46.46
CA GLY A 230 70.10 -80.61 -46.09
C GLY A 230 69.43 -79.32 -46.60
N LEU A 231 68.18 -79.34 -47.09
CA LEU A 231 67.45 -78.11 -47.46
C LEU A 231 66.04 -78.06 -46.81
N SER A 232 65.72 -76.92 -46.19
CA SER A 232 64.51 -76.70 -45.39
C SER A 232 63.27 -76.41 -46.22
N ASP A 233 62.26 -77.28 -46.07
CA ASP A 233 60.82 -77.02 -45.88
C ASP A 233 60.04 -75.98 -46.73
N LEU A 234 60.53 -75.54 -47.90
CA LEU A 234 59.78 -74.59 -48.74
C LEU A 234 59.06 -75.26 -49.91
N ALA A 235 57.86 -75.79 -49.61
CA ALA A 235 56.63 -75.82 -50.43
C ALA A 235 55.69 -76.91 -49.87
N ARG A 236 54.74 -76.53 -49.02
CA ARG A 236 53.87 -77.45 -48.25
C ARG A 236 52.51 -77.62 -48.94
N TYR A 237 52.21 -78.84 -49.37
CA TYR A 237 50.81 -79.31 -49.44
C TYR A 237 50.64 -80.36 -48.34
N ASN A 238 49.85 -80.04 -47.31
CA ASN A 238 49.67 -80.87 -46.11
C ASN A 238 50.98 -81.25 -45.36
N GLY A 239 52.03 -80.43 -45.49
CA GLY A 239 53.32 -80.62 -44.81
C GLY A 239 54.26 -81.67 -45.41
N ARG A 240 54.02 -82.17 -46.63
CA ARG A 240 54.87 -83.18 -47.28
C ARG A 240 55.29 -82.74 -48.68
N MET A 241 56.59 -82.84 -48.99
CA MET A 241 57.12 -82.56 -50.34
C MET A 241 57.13 -83.82 -51.20
N TYR A 242 56.74 -83.67 -52.47
CA TYR A 242 56.76 -84.75 -53.45
C TYR A 242 57.51 -84.28 -54.70
N ARG A 243 58.32 -85.17 -55.28
CA ARG A 243 58.98 -84.95 -56.56
C ARG A 243 58.29 -85.79 -57.63
N VAL A 244 57.95 -85.16 -58.75
CA VAL A 244 57.46 -85.85 -59.95
C VAL A 244 58.66 -86.32 -60.75
N MET A 245 58.74 -87.62 -61.01
CA MET A 245 59.83 -88.25 -61.75
C MET A 245 59.25 -88.98 -62.95
N ALA A 246 59.92 -88.92 -64.11
CA ALA A 246 59.58 -89.79 -65.23
C ALA A 246 59.80 -91.25 -64.81
N ARG A 247 58.81 -92.10 -65.09
CA ARG A 247 58.85 -93.54 -64.89
C ARG A 247 59.83 -94.10 -65.93
N LYS A 248 61.02 -94.51 -65.47
CA LYS A 248 61.97 -95.27 -66.28
C LYS A 248 61.45 -96.67 -66.52
#